data_AF-A0A0Q4GHQ6-F1
#
_entry.id   AF-A0A0Q4GHQ6-F1
#
_cell.length_a   1.000
_cell.length_b   1.000
_cell.length_c   1.000
_cell.angle_alpha   90.00
_cell.angle_beta   90.00
_cell.angle_gamma   90.00
#
_symmetry.space_group_name_H-M   'P 1'
#
loop_
_entity.id
_entity.type
_entity.pdbx_description
1 polymer ?
#
loop_
_entity_poly.entity_id
_entity_poly.type
_entity_poly.pdbx_seq_one_letter_code
_entity_poly.pdbx_strand_id
1 'polypeptide(L)'
;MPMYTTKLTFLFALICLVGFAQKKKYEIIEPPSKEIGDVLEKRMVCIYRNIYAPEARLRFFPFNEYKKIVLISFELPEASTDIVIYDTDKPLVNAPDKKEVDLPLLTKKQKLDQTRIKEKKILSTFEIDKLTDILYNFGYKSTKSYKGLRIADEGYSCYNPRNAIVFLDEKGLIAEYIEICFECRRREESSEKIKSGEFCTEKYDLIRKYFYAAGIKYGTNKSKN
;
A
#
# COMPACT_ATOMS: atom_id res chain seq x y z
N MET A 1 64.11 19.73 16.40
CA MET A 1 62.98 19.29 17.24
C MET A 1 62.49 20.49 18.03
N PRO A 2 61.29 21.01 17.72
CA PRO A 2 60.29 21.08 18.78
C PRO A 2 58.84 20.82 18.32
N MET A 3 58.15 20.09 19.20
CA MET A 3 56.72 20.09 19.55
C MET A 3 55.78 21.01 18.75
N TYR A 4 55.01 20.43 17.82
CA TYR A 4 53.78 21.02 17.28
C TYR A 4 52.57 20.05 17.34
N THR A 5 52.64 19.03 18.20
CA THR A 5 51.64 17.95 18.27
C THR A 5 50.63 18.08 19.40
N THR A 6 50.76 19.07 20.30
CA THR A 6 49.89 19.18 21.50
C THR A 6 48.74 20.18 21.40
N LYS A 7 48.67 21.03 20.36
CA LYS A 7 47.56 22.00 20.21
C LYS A 7 46.37 21.48 19.37
N LEU A 8 46.60 20.49 18.51
CA LEU A 8 45.54 20.00 17.60
C LEU A 8 44.59 18.99 18.27
N THR A 9 45.05 18.29 19.31
CA THR A 9 44.25 17.32 20.08
C THR A 9 43.22 17.97 21.01
N PHE A 10 43.49 19.17 21.55
CA PHE A 10 42.53 19.89 22.38
C PHE A 10 41.36 20.49 21.58
N LEU A 11 41.58 20.86 20.32
CA LEU A 11 40.53 21.41 19.46
C LEU A 11 39.52 20.32 19.03
N PHE A 12 39.97 19.08 18.85
CA PHE A 12 39.11 17.94 18.50
C PHE A 12 38.27 17.44 19.68
N ALA A 13 38.80 17.53 20.91
CA ALA A 13 38.07 17.14 22.12
C ALA A 13 36.90 18.08 22.48
N LEU A 14 36.99 19.37 22.09
CA LEU A 14 35.95 20.36 22.38
C LEU A 14 34.69 20.18 21.50
N ILE A 15 34.84 19.61 20.29
CA ILE A 15 33.74 19.41 19.33
C ILE A 15 32.85 18.23 19.75
N CYS A 16 33.39 17.25 20.47
CA CYS A 16 32.64 16.07 20.91
C CYS A 16 31.68 16.33 22.09
N LEU A 17 31.84 17.44 22.82
CA LEU A 17 31.00 17.76 24.00
C LEU A 17 29.72 18.54 23.68
N VAL A 18 29.52 18.96 22.42
CA VAL A 18 28.32 19.72 22.00
C VAL A 18 27.23 18.84 21.39
N GLY A 19 27.44 17.51 21.37
CA GLY A 19 26.43 16.52 20.97
C GLY A 19 25.34 16.34 22.01
N PHE A 20 24.67 17.41 22.42
CA PHE A 20 23.43 17.31 23.18
C PHE A 20 22.39 16.64 22.29
N ALA A 21 22.08 15.38 22.61
CA ALA A 21 20.90 14.70 22.10
C ALA A 21 19.66 15.54 22.48
N GLN A 22 19.18 16.37 21.55
CA GLN A 22 17.91 17.04 21.71
C GLN A 22 16.83 15.96 21.75
N LYS A 23 16.24 15.72 22.94
CA LYS A 23 14.99 14.96 23.05
C LYS A 23 13.96 15.64 22.15
N LYS A 24 13.58 14.98 21.06
CA LYS A 24 12.53 15.45 20.17
C LYS A 24 11.26 15.62 21.01
N LYS A 25 10.81 16.86 21.24
CA LYS A 25 9.50 17.11 21.85
C LYS A 25 8.47 16.55 20.89
N TYR A 26 7.70 15.56 21.33
CA TYR A 26 6.50 15.14 20.61
C TYR A 26 5.48 16.26 20.77
N GLU A 27 5.14 16.92 19.66
CA GLU A 27 3.96 17.79 19.61
C GLU A 27 2.73 16.92 19.89
N ILE A 28 2.00 17.26 20.95
CA ILE A 28 0.67 16.69 21.18
C ILE A 28 -0.23 17.34 20.13
N ILE A 29 -0.62 16.56 19.12
CA ILE A 29 -1.57 17.01 18.10
C ILE A 29 -2.96 16.95 18.74
N GLU A 30 -3.53 18.10 19.07
CA GLU A 30 -4.90 18.19 19.53
C GLU A 30 -5.87 17.87 18.37
N PRO A 31 -6.99 17.18 18.64
CA PRO A 31 -8.01 16.96 17.63
C PRO A 31 -8.59 18.32 17.18
N PRO A 32 -9.03 18.43 15.91
CA PRO A 32 -9.64 19.67 15.42
C PRO A 32 -10.89 20.02 16.25
N SER A 33 -11.17 21.31 16.39
CA SER A 33 -12.43 21.75 16.99
C SER A 33 -13.62 21.19 16.21
N LYS A 34 -14.78 21.04 16.87
CA LYS A 34 -15.99 20.48 16.25
C LYS A 34 -16.36 21.18 14.93
N GLU A 35 -16.31 22.50 14.89
CA GLU A 35 -16.61 23.28 13.67
C GLU A 35 -15.63 22.97 12.53
N ILE A 36 -14.34 22.82 12.84
CA ILE A 36 -13.33 22.43 11.86
C ILE A 36 -13.60 20.98 11.41
N GLY A 37 -13.95 20.08 12.33
CA GLY A 37 -14.35 18.70 12.05
C GLY A 37 -15.51 18.62 11.07
N ASP A 38 -16.60 19.35 11.31
CA ASP A 38 -17.79 19.36 10.45
C ASP A 38 -17.48 19.87 9.03
N VAL A 39 -16.59 20.87 8.91
CA VAL A 39 -16.13 21.37 7.61
C VAL A 39 -15.25 20.34 6.90
N LEU A 40 -14.41 19.63 7.62
CA LEU A 40 -13.55 18.58 7.07
C LEU A 40 -14.36 17.40 6.58
N GLU A 41 -15.33 16.91 7.36
CA GLU A 41 -16.21 15.81 6.97
C GLU A 41 -16.93 16.12 5.65
N LYS A 42 -17.50 17.33 5.53
CA LYS A 42 -18.14 17.80 4.29
C LYS A 42 -17.20 17.88 3.09
N ARG A 43 -15.91 18.11 3.31
CA ARG A 43 -14.88 18.14 2.26
C ARG A 43 -14.34 16.75 1.92
N MET A 44 -14.38 15.84 2.89
CA MET A 44 -13.98 14.44 2.80
C MET A 44 -15.05 13.52 2.21
N VAL A 45 -16.21 14.06 1.82
CA VAL A 45 -17.19 13.30 1.04
C VAL A 45 -16.55 12.91 -0.29
N CYS A 46 -16.54 11.62 -0.57
CA CYS A 46 -16.05 11.12 -1.84
C CYS A 46 -17.14 11.15 -2.91
N ILE A 47 -16.83 11.78 -4.04
CA ILE A 47 -17.79 12.02 -5.12
C ILE A 47 -17.21 11.61 -6.47
N TYR A 48 -18.10 11.36 -7.43
CA TYR A 48 -17.74 11.33 -8.83
C TYR A 48 -17.43 12.75 -9.30
N ARG A 49 -16.20 12.98 -9.73
CA ARG A 49 -15.66 14.28 -10.16
C ARG A 49 -15.61 14.44 -11.68
N ASN A 50 -15.65 13.32 -12.43
CA ASN A 50 -15.59 13.30 -13.90
C ASN A 50 -14.49 14.22 -14.49
N ILE A 51 -13.26 14.11 -13.97
CA ILE A 51 -12.16 15.01 -14.34
C ILE A 51 -11.50 14.57 -15.64
N TYR A 52 -11.42 13.26 -15.86
CA TYR A 52 -10.67 12.66 -16.95
C TYR A 52 -11.60 11.88 -17.89
N ALA A 53 -11.60 12.30 -19.16
CA ALA A 53 -12.20 11.55 -20.26
C ALA A 53 -11.55 10.15 -20.41
N PRO A 54 -12.23 9.18 -21.05
CA PRO A 54 -11.71 7.82 -21.23
C PRO A 54 -10.29 7.75 -21.76
N GLU A 55 -9.98 8.49 -22.82
CA GLU A 55 -8.66 8.49 -23.46
C GLU A 55 -7.58 9.10 -22.58
N ALA A 56 -7.95 10.07 -21.72
CA ALA A 56 -7.03 10.69 -20.79
C ALA A 56 -6.63 9.72 -19.66
N ARG A 57 -7.60 8.92 -19.16
CA ARG A 57 -7.36 7.92 -18.12
C ARG A 57 -6.38 6.83 -18.57
N LEU A 58 -6.45 6.44 -19.85
CA LEU A 58 -5.54 5.44 -20.43
C LEU A 58 -4.11 5.95 -20.66
N ARG A 59 -3.86 7.26 -20.51
CA ARG A 59 -2.49 7.82 -20.57
C ARG A 59 -1.76 7.73 -19.25
N PHE A 60 -2.44 7.37 -18.16
CA PHE A 60 -1.79 7.18 -16.87
C PHE A 60 -1.05 5.86 -16.81
N PHE A 61 0.16 5.90 -16.23
CA PHE A 61 0.87 4.68 -15.87
C PHE A 61 0.09 3.93 -14.78
N PRO A 62 -0.11 2.60 -14.91
CA PRO A 62 0.49 1.68 -15.89
C PRO A 62 -0.38 1.33 -17.12
N PHE A 63 -1.57 1.93 -17.26
CA PHE A 63 -2.52 1.65 -18.37
C PHE A 63 -2.02 2.09 -19.75
N ASN A 64 -1.13 3.08 -19.78
CA ASN A 64 -0.50 3.55 -21.01
C ASN A 64 0.44 2.49 -21.62
N GLU A 65 1.16 1.74 -20.78
CA GLU A 65 2.19 0.78 -21.19
C GLU A 65 1.67 -0.65 -21.32
N TYR A 66 0.83 -1.12 -20.38
CA TYR A 66 0.44 -2.53 -20.32
C TYR A 66 -1.04 -2.74 -20.67
N LYS A 67 -1.30 -3.54 -21.71
CA LYS A 67 -2.67 -3.81 -22.19
C LYS A 67 -3.31 -5.04 -21.56
N LYS A 68 -2.51 -5.98 -21.05
CA LYS A 68 -3.01 -7.19 -20.37
C LYS A 68 -3.16 -6.92 -18.88
N ILE A 69 -4.38 -6.61 -18.48
CA ILE A 69 -4.74 -6.27 -17.10
C ILE A 69 -5.58 -7.39 -16.53
N VAL A 70 -5.17 -7.90 -15.36
CA VAL A 70 -5.76 -9.07 -14.72
C VAL A 70 -6.17 -8.70 -13.30
N LEU A 71 -7.44 -8.91 -12.97
CA LEU A 71 -7.86 -8.94 -11.58
C LEU A 71 -7.58 -10.34 -11.03
N ILE A 72 -7.04 -10.42 -9.82
CA ILE A 72 -6.83 -11.69 -9.13
C ILE A 72 -7.35 -11.64 -7.70
N SER A 73 -7.65 -12.81 -7.16
CA SER A 73 -7.71 -13.05 -5.72
C SER A 73 -6.76 -14.17 -5.32
N PHE A 74 -6.26 -14.10 -4.08
CA PHE A 74 -5.24 -15.02 -3.57
C PHE A 74 -5.27 -15.10 -2.04
N GLU A 75 -4.67 -16.16 -1.51
CA GLU A 75 -4.34 -16.27 -0.08
C GLU A 75 -2.89 -15.91 0.16
N LEU A 76 -2.67 -15.13 1.21
CA LEU A 76 -1.34 -15.03 1.79
C LEU A 76 -1.01 -16.36 2.49
N PRO A 77 0.25 -16.80 2.43
CA PRO A 77 0.68 -17.90 3.26
C PRO A 77 0.51 -17.47 4.72
N GLU A 78 0.05 -18.39 5.56
CA GLU A 78 0.02 -18.11 7.00
C GLU A 78 1.45 -17.86 7.46
N ALA A 79 1.69 -16.72 8.12
CA ALA A 79 2.97 -16.49 8.76
C ALA A 79 3.22 -17.63 9.73
N SER A 80 4.31 -18.38 9.55
CA SER A 80 4.69 -19.46 10.47
C SER A 80 4.81 -18.85 11.87
N THR A 81 3.88 -19.17 12.77
CA THR A 81 3.85 -18.66 14.15
C THR A 81 4.85 -19.38 15.05
N ASP A 82 6.04 -19.70 14.54
CA ASP A 82 7.13 -20.15 15.39
C ASP A 82 7.80 -18.92 15.99
N ILE A 83 7.12 -18.31 16.97
CA ILE A 83 7.81 -17.51 17.96
C ILE A 83 8.68 -18.50 18.75
N VAL A 84 9.93 -18.67 18.33
CA VAL A 84 10.94 -19.34 19.15
C VAL A 84 11.20 -18.40 20.33
N ILE A 85 10.45 -18.58 21.41
CA ILE A 85 10.81 -18.04 22.72
C ILE A 85 12.05 -18.82 23.14
N TYR A 86 13.22 -18.18 23.11
CA TYR A 86 14.42 -18.75 23.69
C TYR A 86 14.23 -18.85 25.21
N ASP A 87 13.85 -20.03 25.68
CA ASP A 87 14.05 -20.43 27.07
C ASP A 87 15.52 -20.85 27.20
N THR A 88 16.27 -20.18 28.08
CA THR A 88 17.73 -20.32 28.20
C THR A 88 18.20 -21.67 28.74
N ASP A 89 17.30 -22.60 29.06
CA ASP A 89 17.64 -23.80 29.83
C ASP A 89 17.33 -25.16 29.17
N LYS A 90 17.07 -25.24 27.85
CA LYS A 90 16.85 -26.54 27.17
C LYS A 90 17.63 -26.78 25.88
N PRO A 91 18.33 -27.94 25.73
CA PRO A 91 19.04 -28.28 24.51
C PRO A 91 18.09 -28.74 23.39
N LEU A 92 18.43 -28.30 22.18
CA LEU A 92 17.75 -28.48 20.91
C LEU A 92 17.45 -29.96 20.59
N VAL A 93 16.17 -30.27 20.34
CA VAL A 93 15.75 -31.48 19.61
C VAL A 93 15.15 -31.03 18.28
N ASN A 94 15.92 -31.25 17.22
CA ASN A 94 15.57 -31.43 15.81
C ASN A 94 14.22 -30.82 15.34
N ALA A 95 14.28 -29.65 14.71
CA ALA A 95 13.25 -29.22 13.75
C ALA A 95 13.80 -29.43 12.32
N PRO A 96 13.07 -30.08 11.41
CA PRO A 96 13.53 -30.29 10.06
C PRO A 96 13.67 -28.95 9.33
N ASP A 97 14.88 -28.70 8.84
CA ASP A 97 15.21 -27.66 7.87
C ASP A 97 14.37 -27.81 6.59
N LYS A 98 13.23 -27.14 6.54
CA LYS A 98 12.68 -26.60 5.29
C LYS A 98 12.18 -25.20 5.55
N LYS A 99 13.13 -24.25 5.55
CA LYS A 99 12.82 -22.85 5.30
C LYS A 99 12.34 -22.73 3.86
N GLU A 100 11.07 -23.06 3.63
CA GLU A 100 10.42 -22.71 2.37
C GLU A 100 10.52 -21.20 2.26
N VAL A 101 11.30 -20.72 1.31
CA VAL A 101 11.49 -19.29 1.08
C VAL A 101 10.12 -18.76 0.70
N ASP A 102 9.47 -18.04 1.63
CA ASP A 102 8.19 -17.38 1.38
C ASP A 102 8.40 -16.29 0.33
N LEU A 103 8.29 -16.70 -0.94
CA LEU A 103 8.39 -15.81 -2.08
C LEU A 103 7.12 -14.97 -2.13
N PRO A 104 7.24 -13.62 -2.18
CA PRO A 104 6.08 -12.76 -2.33
C PRO A 104 5.34 -13.11 -3.61
N LEU A 105 4.02 -13.30 -3.49
CA LEU A 105 3.16 -13.74 -4.60
C LEU A 105 3.27 -12.80 -5.81
N LEU A 106 3.40 -11.50 -5.55
CA LEU A 106 3.50 -10.47 -6.57
C LEU A 106 4.91 -9.86 -6.57
N THR A 107 5.72 -10.33 -7.50
CA THR A 107 7.06 -9.80 -7.76
C THR A 107 7.21 -9.50 -9.24
N LYS A 108 7.74 -8.31 -9.57
CA LYS A 108 7.99 -7.94 -10.97
C LYS A 108 8.91 -8.95 -11.65
N LYS A 109 8.72 -9.15 -12.95
CA LYS A 109 9.44 -10.10 -13.81
C LYS A 109 9.20 -11.58 -13.46
N GLN A 110 8.31 -11.90 -12.52
CA GLN A 110 7.89 -13.27 -12.26
C GLN A 110 6.59 -13.60 -13.00
N LYS A 111 6.37 -14.89 -13.26
CA LYS A 111 5.06 -15.37 -13.69
C LYS A 111 4.13 -15.40 -12.47
N LEU A 112 2.86 -15.12 -12.71
CA LEU A 112 1.83 -15.35 -11.71
C LEU A 112 1.79 -16.84 -11.33
N ASP A 113 2.06 -17.13 -10.06
CA ASP A 113 1.93 -18.47 -9.50
C ASP A 113 0.46 -18.88 -9.50
N GLN A 114 0.09 -19.75 -10.43
CA GLN A 114 -1.29 -20.20 -10.60
C GLN A 114 -1.77 -21.06 -9.44
N THR A 115 -0.87 -21.64 -8.64
CA THR A 115 -1.24 -22.52 -7.52
C THR A 115 -1.80 -21.75 -6.33
N ARG A 116 -1.42 -20.46 -6.20
CA ARG A 116 -1.82 -19.56 -5.11
C ARG A 116 -2.95 -18.60 -5.51
N ILE A 117 -3.34 -18.58 -6.78
CA ILE A 117 -4.44 -17.75 -7.29
C ILE A 117 -5.75 -18.51 -7.15
N LYS A 118 -6.72 -17.89 -6.46
CA LYS A 118 -8.07 -18.45 -6.30
C LYS A 118 -8.97 -18.12 -7.48
N GLU A 119 -8.99 -16.85 -7.86
CA GLU A 119 -9.81 -16.37 -8.96
C GLU A 119 -8.98 -15.41 -9.81
N LYS A 120 -9.23 -15.42 -11.12
CA LYS A 120 -8.59 -14.50 -12.06
C LYS A 120 -9.54 -14.07 -13.16
N LYS A 121 -9.40 -12.83 -13.59
CA LYS A 121 -10.17 -12.26 -14.70
C LYS A 121 -9.27 -11.34 -15.52
N ILE A 122 -9.06 -11.68 -16.78
CA ILE A 122 -8.44 -10.77 -17.76
C ILE A 122 -9.53 -9.76 -18.17
N LEU A 123 -9.21 -8.47 -18.09
CA LEU A 123 -10.14 -7.40 -18.43
C LEU A 123 -10.16 -7.13 -19.94
N SER A 124 -11.36 -6.97 -20.48
CA SER A 124 -11.61 -6.38 -21.80
C SER A 124 -11.42 -4.86 -21.78
N THR A 125 -11.36 -4.22 -22.95
CA THR A 125 -11.27 -2.76 -23.07
C THR A 125 -12.39 -2.03 -22.33
N PHE A 126 -13.62 -2.54 -22.42
CA PHE A 126 -14.78 -1.97 -21.72
C PHE A 126 -14.68 -2.09 -20.20
N GLU A 127 -14.16 -3.21 -19.71
CA GLU A 127 -13.90 -3.42 -18.29
C GLU A 127 -12.77 -2.51 -17.80
N ILE A 128 -11.69 -2.35 -18.56
CA ILE A 128 -10.61 -1.39 -18.26
C ILE A 128 -11.14 0.04 -18.19
N ASP A 129 -12.02 0.43 -19.11
CA ASP A 129 -12.66 1.75 -19.09
C ASP A 129 -13.43 1.98 -17.78
N LYS A 130 -14.28 1.03 -17.37
CA LYS A 130 -15.00 1.12 -16.09
C LYS A 130 -14.06 1.18 -14.88
N LEU A 131 -13.05 0.33 -14.85
CA LEU A 131 -12.08 0.31 -13.75
C LEU A 131 -11.36 1.65 -13.63
N THR A 132 -10.87 2.18 -14.75
CA THR A 132 -10.12 3.44 -14.76
C THR A 132 -11.02 4.63 -14.45
N ASP A 133 -12.30 4.62 -14.83
CA ASP A 133 -13.27 5.63 -14.41
C ASP A 133 -13.40 5.66 -12.88
N ILE A 134 -13.52 4.48 -12.25
CA ILE A 134 -13.52 4.38 -10.78
C ILE A 134 -12.21 4.92 -10.19
N LEU A 135 -11.05 4.53 -10.74
CA LEU A 135 -9.73 4.92 -10.21
C LEU A 135 -9.43 6.41 -10.35
N TYR A 136 -9.86 7.05 -11.44
CA TYR A 136 -9.41 8.41 -11.77
C TYR A 136 -10.48 9.49 -11.62
N ASN A 137 -11.76 9.12 -11.68
CA ASN A 137 -12.87 10.07 -11.62
C ASN A 137 -13.61 10.07 -10.29
N PHE A 138 -13.19 9.29 -9.29
CA PHE A 138 -13.67 9.42 -7.91
C PHE A 138 -12.59 10.02 -7.01
N GLY A 139 -12.99 10.91 -6.10
CA GLY A 139 -12.09 11.49 -5.12
C GLY A 139 -12.82 12.43 -4.16
N TYR A 140 -12.07 13.06 -3.26
CA TYR A 140 -12.67 13.96 -2.28
C TYR A 140 -13.26 15.21 -2.95
N LYS A 141 -14.37 15.70 -2.42
CA LYS A 141 -15.06 16.90 -2.90
C LYS A 141 -14.13 18.13 -2.90
N SER A 142 -13.23 18.25 -1.93
CA SER A 142 -12.25 19.34 -1.91
C SER A 142 -10.93 18.93 -1.29
N THR A 143 -9.84 19.15 -2.01
CA THR A 143 -8.45 18.93 -1.56
C THR A 143 -7.83 20.15 -0.86
N LYS A 144 -8.59 21.24 -0.71
CA LYS A 144 -8.07 22.53 -0.24
C LYS A 144 -7.80 22.61 1.26
N SER A 145 -8.17 21.61 2.06
CA SER A 145 -8.03 21.64 3.54
C SER A 145 -7.07 20.63 4.14
N TYR A 146 -6.24 19.97 3.34
CA TYR A 146 -5.32 18.93 3.82
C TYR A 146 -3.95 19.46 4.26
N LYS A 147 -3.66 20.76 4.13
CA LYS A 147 -2.42 21.35 4.68
C LYS A 147 -2.47 21.35 6.21
N GLY A 148 -2.07 20.25 6.82
CA GLY A 148 -1.86 20.13 8.27
C GLY A 148 -2.64 19.01 8.97
N LEU A 149 -3.64 18.41 8.32
CA LEU A 149 -4.35 17.26 8.89
C LEU A 149 -3.70 15.95 8.45
N ARG A 150 -2.98 15.35 9.40
CA ARG A 150 -2.68 13.92 9.36
C ARG A 150 -3.96 13.19 9.75
N ILE A 151 -4.78 12.86 8.76
CA ILE A 151 -5.88 11.92 8.98
C ILE A 151 -5.21 10.60 9.32
N ALA A 152 -5.43 10.13 10.55
CA ALA A 152 -4.89 8.85 10.98
C ALA A 152 -5.45 7.77 10.04
N ASP A 153 -4.55 7.00 9.44
CA ASP A 153 -4.93 5.78 8.71
C ASP A 153 -5.58 4.85 9.74
N GLU A 154 -6.79 4.35 9.44
CA GLU A 154 -7.53 3.46 10.33
C GLU A 154 -6.79 2.11 10.44
N GLY A 155 -5.77 2.04 11.30
CA GLY A 155 -5.14 0.79 11.73
C GLY A 155 -3.69 0.61 11.32
N TYR A 156 -2.79 0.81 12.30
CA TYR A 156 -1.35 0.52 12.17
C TYR A 156 -1.03 -0.98 11.99
N SER A 157 -2.01 -1.90 12.07
CA SER A 157 -1.77 -3.36 12.04
C SER A 157 -2.58 -4.14 11.00
N CYS A 158 -3.47 -3.51 10.23
CA CYS A 158 -4.31 -4.22 9.25
C CYS A 158 -3.69 -4.08 7.86
N TYR A 159 -2.97 -5.10 7.40
CA TYR A 159 -2.71 -5.28 5.97
C TYR A 159 -2.61 -6.76 5.62
N ASN A 160 -3.70 -7.32 5.09
CA ASN A 160 -3.79 -8.69 4.61
C ASN A 160 -4.44 -8.68 3.22
N PRO A 161 -3.71 -8.24 2.17
CA PRO A 161 -4.25 -8.17 0.82
C PRO A 161 -4.67 -9.55 0.33
N ARG A 162 -5.89 -9.63 -0.22
CA ARG A 162 -6.45 -10.85 -0.83
C ARG A 162 -6.78 -10.66 -2.30
N ASN A 163 -6.51 -9.48 -2.85
CA ASN A 163 -6.87 -9.08 -4.19
C ASN A 163 -5.78 -8.19 -4.80
N ALA A 164 -5.66 -8.21 -6.12
CA ALA A 164 -4.79 -7.27 -6.83
C ALA A 164 -5.29 -6.97 -8.25
N ILE A 165 -4.88 -5.81 -8.75
CA ILE A 165 -4.88 -5.47 -10.18
C ILE A 165 -3.47 -5.70 -10.68
N VAL A 166 -3.27 -6.64 -11.60
CA VAL A 166 -1.95 -7.03 -12.11
C VAL A 166 -1.84 -6.63 -13.58
N PHE A 167 -0.73 -5.99 -13.93
CA PHE A 167 -0.37 -5.58 -15.27
C PHE A 167 0.71 -6.53 -15.78
N LEU A 168 0.40 -7.26 -16.84
CA LEU A 168 1.33 -8.22 -17.45
C LEU A 168 2.02 -7.61 -18.66
N ASP A 169 3.31 -7.91 -18.82
CA ASP A 169 4.04 -7.61 -20.05
C ASP A 169 3.67 -8.58 -21.19
N GLU A 170 4.26 -8.36 -22.36
CA GLU A 170 4.04 -9.18 -23.56
C GLU A 170 4.49 -10.64 -23.37
N LYS A 171 5.42 -10.91 -22.45
CA LYS A 171 5.90 -12.25 -22.10
C LYS A 171 5.01 -12.93 -21.05
N GLY A 172 3.97 -12.24 -20.58
CA GLY A 172 3.08 -12.71 -19.52
C GLY A 172 3.70 -12.68 -18.13
N LEU A 173 4.76 -11.89 -17.92
CA LEU A 173 5.38 -11.65 -16.63
C LEU A 173 4.72 -10.44 -15.96
N ILE A 174 4.72 -10.43 -14.63
CA ILE A 174 4.23 -9.31 -13.83
C ILE A 174 5.11 -8.09 -14.11
N ALA A 175 4.54 -7.04 -14.66
CA ALA A 175 5.23 -5.78 -14.88
C ALA A 175 4.98 -4.80 -13.75
N GLU A 176 3.71 -4.64 -13.38
CA GLU A 176 3.25 -3.80 -12.27
C GLU A 176 2.03 -4.44 -11.61
N TYR A 177 1.71 -4.00 -10.39
CA TYR A 177 0.53 -4.41 -9.67
C TYR A 177 0.08 -3.34 -8.66
N ILE A 178 -1.19 -3.42 -8.31
CA ILE A 178 -1.79 -2.71 -7.18
C ILE A 178 -2.40 -3.80 -6.30
N GLU A 179 -1.78 -4.07 -5.16
CA GLU A 179 -2.34 -4.93 -4.13
C GLU A 179 -3.43 -4.19 -3.37
N ILE A 180 -4.49 -4.90 -3.02
CA ILE A 180 -5.66 -4.31 -2.38
C ILE A 180 -6.11 -5.20 -1.23
N CYS A 181 -6.22 -4.59 -0.06
CA CYS A 181 -6.93 -5.14 1.08
C CYS A 181 -8.23 -4.34 1.27
N PHE A 182 -9.35 -4.89 0.79
CA PHE A 182 -10.65 -4.23 0.90
C PHE A 182 -11.13 -4.07 2.35
N GLU A 183 -10.79 -5.03 3.22
CA GLU A 183 -11.10 -5.00 4.65
C GLU A 183 -10.38 -3.85 5.35
N CYS A 184 -9.07 -3.75 5.16
CA CYS A 184 -8.26 -2.69 5.76
C CYS A 184 -8.40 -1.35 5.03
N ARG A 185 -9.10 -1.30 3.88
CA ARG A 185 -9.16 -0.13 2.98
C ARG A 185 -7.76 0.42 2.67
N ARG A 186 -6.84 -0.51 2.39
CA ARG A 186 -5.43 -0.24 2.11
C ARG A 186 -5.00 -0.92 0.82
N ARG A 187 -3.87 -0.45 0.32
CA ARG A 187 -3.29 -0.87 -0.95
C ARG A 187 -1.82 -0.53 -1.00
N GLU A 188 -1.11 -1.30 -1.81
CA GLU A 188 0.29 -1.06 -2.11
C GLU A 188 0.50 -1.14 -3.62
N GLU A 189 1.17 -0.12 -4.16
CA GLU A 189 1.58 -0.09 -5.54
C GLU A 189 2.99 -0.63 -5.70
N SER A 190 3.22 -1.42 -6.75
CA SER A 190 4.56 -1.93 -7.09
C SER A 190 5.53 -0.85 -7.59
N SER A 191 5.06 0.38 -7.82
CA SER A 191 5.89 1.52 -8.20
C SER A 191 5.24 2.84 -7.82
N GLU A 192 6.05 3.79 -7.35
CA GLU A 192 5.67 5.19 -7.14
C GLU A 192 5.17 5.89 -8.42
N LYS A 193 5.46 5.35 -9.60
CA LYS A 193 4.94 5.85 -10.89
C LYS A 193 3.44 5.63 -11.03
N ILE A 194 2.88 4.66 -10.31
CA ILE A 194 1.45 4.35 -10.36
C ILE A 194 0.72 5.45 -9.61
N LYS A 195 0.22 6.42 -10.38
CA LYS A 195 -0.72 7.40 -9.88
C LYS A 195 -2.08 6.74 -9.92
N SER A 196 -2.57 6.38 -8.77
CA SER A 196 -3.82 5.65 -8.59
C SER A 196 -4.99 6.57 -8.17
N GLY A 197 -4.69 7.86 -8.02
CA GLY A 197 -5.63 8.88 -7.59
C GLY A 197 -5.84 8.88 -6.08
N GLU A 198 -6.77 9.70 -5.61
CA GLU A 198 -7.13 9.78 -4.20
C GLU A 198 -7.98 8.58 -3.81
N PHE A 199 -7.57 7.87 -2.76
CA PHE A 199 -8.39 6.81 -2.19
C PHE A 199 -9.21 7.36 -1.02
N CYS A 200 -10.50 7.14 -1.14
CA CYS A 200 -11.52 7.45 -0.16
C CYS A 200 -12.30 6.16 0.12
N THR A 201 -13.00 6.11 1.25
CA THR A 201 -13.75 4.93 1.69
C THR A 201 -14.73 4.41 0.63
N GLU A 202 -15.51 5.30 0.02
CA GLU A 202 -16.53 4.94 -0.98
C GLU A 202 -15.89 4.36 -2.24
N LYS A 203 -14.70 4.82 -2.62
CA LYS A 203 -13.96 4.33 -3.79
C LYS A 203 -13.44 2.91 -3.58
N TYR A 204 -12.96 2.56 -2.38
CA TYR A 204 -12.65 1.16 -2.08
C TYR A 204 -13.89 0.28 -2.24
N ASP A 205 -15.05 0.76 -1.81
CA ASP A 205 -16.31 0.02 -1.93
C ASP A 205 -16.76 -0.14 -3.40
N LEU A 206 -16.51 0.86 -4.25
CA LEU A 206 -16.74 0.79 -5.70
C LEU A 206 -15.79 -0.21 -6.37
N ILE A 207 -14.49 -0.16 -6.06
CA ILE A 207 -13.50 -1.10 -6.60
C ILE A 207 -13.83 -2.53 -6.14
N ARG A 208 -14.23 -2.72 -4.87
CA ARG A 208 -14.67 -4.01 -4.34
C ARG A 208 -15.88 -4.55 -5.10
N LYS A 209 -16.90 -3.72 -5.32
CA LYS A 209 -18.09 -4.08 -6.12
C LYS A 209 -17.72 -4.43 -7.56
N TYR A 210 -16.76 -3.69 -8.14
CA TYR A 210 -16.26 -3.96 -9.48
C TYR A 210 -15.56 -5.33 -9.57
N PHE A 211 -14.69 -5.67 -8.62
CA PHE A 211 -14.08 -7.00 -8.53
C PHE A 211 -15.15 -8.10 -8.39
N TYR A 212 -16.11 -7.91 -7.49
CA TYR A 212 -17.21 -8.86 -7.28
C TYR A 212 -18.02 -9.08 -8.57
N ALA A 213 -18.40 -8.01 -9.26
CA ALA A 213 -19.13 -8.08 -10.53
C ALA A 213 -18.32 -8.70 -11.67
N ALA A 214 -16.98 -8.58 -11.62
CA ALA A 214 -16.06 -9.22 -12.55
C ALA A 214 -15.82 -10.72 -12.25
N GLY A 215 -16.46 -11.27 -11.21
CA GLY A 215 -16.37 -12.67 -10.81
C GLY A 215 -15.29 -12.98 -9.77
N ILE A 216 -14.66 -11.96 -9.17
CA ILE A 216 -13.68 -12.10 -8.10
C ILE A 216 -14.39 -11.93 -6.74
N LYS A 217 -14.84 -13.03 -6.13
CA LYS A 217 -15.64 -13.02 -4.89
C LYS A 217 -14.80 -13.13 -3.63
N TYR A 218 -13.67 -13.83 -3.71
CA TYR A 218 -12.76 -13.99 -2.59
C TYR A 218 -12.12 -12.65 -2.23
N GLY A 219 -12.12 -12.30 -0.94
CA GLY A 219 -11.63 -11.02 -0.44
C GLY A 219 -12.55 -9.81 -0.71
N THR A 220 -13.69 -10.00 -1.39
CA THR A 220 -14.61 -8.89 -1.74
C THR A 220 -15.96 -8.93 -1.01
N ASN A 221 -16.25 -9.97 -0.24
CA ASN A 221 -17.43 -10.02 0.61
C ASN A 221 -17.32 -8.97 1.73
N LYS A 222 -18.40 -8.23 2.00
CA LYS A 222 -18.46 -7.43 3.22
C LYS A 222 -18.48 -8.41 4.40
N SER A 223 -17.61 -8.24 5.40
CA SER A 223 -17.83 -8.89 6.68
C SER A 223 -19.25 -8.52 7.14
N LYS A 224 -20.06 -9.53 7.49
CA LYS A 224 -21.26 -9.24 8.28
C LYS A 224 -20.73 -8.86 9.65
N ASN A 225 -20.66 -7.56 9.93
CA ASN A 225 -20.55 -7.09 11.30
C ASN A 225 -21.87 -7.38 12.02
#